data_AF-A0A428W0G6-F1
#
_entry.id   AF-A0A428W0G6-F1
#
_cell.length_a   1.000
_cell.length_b   1.000
_cell.length_c   1.000
_cell.angle_alpha   90.00
_cell.angle_beta   90.00
_cell.angle_gamma   90.00
#
_symmetry.space_group_name_H-M   'P 1'
#
loop_
_entity.id
_entity.type
_entity.pdbx_description
1 polymer ?
#
loop_
_entity_poly.entity_id
_entity_poly.type
_entity_poly.pdbx_seq_one_letter_code
_entity_poly.pdbx_strand_id
1 'polypeptide(L)'
;LVASKVFGGLFSPVDRSQPAKAAIEDHLDFLFGYYQRQVEQRHWYGFWDYGDIMHTFDEDRLVWRYDVGGYAWDNSELSPDLWLWYAFLRSGRADIFRFAEAMTRHTGEVDVYHLGKWAGLGTRHGVQHWADSAKQQRISTAVYRRIYYYLTGDERTGDLLSELVDSDRTFLVLDPIRKIRTEPYTPDPHALSIGLGTDWSGLAAAWLTEWERRGPKADLARSKLIGTMETIAAMPNGFVTGSGLYDLDTGRFAPVAGKTVNVSHLSAMFGQVEVCAEVIDLVDLPAFEAAWLQYCRLFNGTREEQTAECGAYFGNLILRQGHARLTAYAAARLNRDDLATR
;
A
#
# COMPACT_ATOMS: atom_id res chain seq x y z
N LEU A 1 11.54 15.49 11.98
CA LEU A 1 10.60 14.71 11.15
C LEU A 1 9.24 14.54 11.82
N VAL A 2 9.13 14.01 13.05
CA VAL A 2 7.81 13.86 13.72
C VAL A 2 7.05 15.19 13.84
N ALA A 3 7.70 16.23 14.36
CA ALA A 3 7.05 17.53 14.55
C ALA A 3 6.55 18.21 13.25
N SER A 4 7.13 17.85 12.10
CA SER A 4 6.72 18.38 10.79
C SER A 4 5.56 17.60 10.16
N LYS A 5 5.07 16.54 10.80
CA LYS A 5 3.94 15.70 10.34
C LYS A 5 4.09 15.17 8.91
N VAL A 6 5.32 15.01 8.43
CA VAL A 6 5.59 14.36 7.13
C VAL A 6 5.05 12.93 7.15
N PHE A 7 4.67 12.40 5.99
CA PHE A 7 4.11 11.05 5.85
C PHE A 7 2.85 10.82 6.71
N GLY A 8 1.95 11.80 6.70
CA GLY A 8 0.63 11.73 7.35
C GLY A 8 0.68 11.72 8.88
N GLY A 9 1.83 12.04 9.48
CA GLY A 9 2.01 12.01 10.93
C GLY A 9 1.80 10.62 11.56
N LEU A 10 1.97 9.55 10.78
CA LEU A 10 1.63 8.18 11.19
C LEU A 10 2.66 7.49 12.09
N PHE A 11 3.68 8.22 12.56
CA PHE A 11 4.73 7.68 13.42
C PHE A 11 5.11 8.64 14.54
N SER A 12 5.56 8.07 15.65
CA SER A 12 6.13 8.76 16.82
C SER A 12 7.55 8.27 17.08
N PRO A 13 8.36 8.93 17.93
CA PRO A 13 9.63 8.34 18.38
C PRO A 13 9.40 7.02 19.12
N VAL A 14 10.45 6.19 19.22
CA VAL A 14 10.47 5.02 20.12
C VAL A 14 10.11 5.46 21.54
N ASP A 15 9.19 4.75 22.18
CA ASP A 15 8.72 5.06 23.52
C ASP A 15 8.69 3.79 24.37
N ARG A 16 9.55 3.74 25.39
CA ARG A 16 9.67 2.63 26.33
C ARG A 16 9.20 3.02 27.75
N SER A 17 8.48 4.13 27.90
CA SER A 17 8.06 4.68 29.19
C SER A 17 7.04 3.84 29.96
N GLN A 18 6.36 2.91 29.27
CA GLN A 18 5.36 2.01 29.86
C GLN A 18 5.71 0.56 29.54
N PRO A 19 5.47 -0.40 30.47
CA PRO A 19 5.82 -1.81 30.25
C PRO A 19 5.25 -2.40 28.95
N ALA A 20 4.00 -2.07 28.60
CA ALA A 20 3.38 -2.56 27.37
C ALA A 20 4.05 -1.98 26.12
N LYS A 21 4.45 -0.69 26.15
CA LYS A 21 5.16 -0.07 25.04
C LYS A 21 6.58 -0.64 24.90
N ALA A 22 7.29 -0.82 26.01
CA ALA A 22 8.61 -1.45 26.02
C ALA A 22 8.58 -2.87 25.40
N ALA A 23 7.56 -3.67 25.75
CA ALA A 23 7.39 -5.01 25.18
C ALA A 23 7.15 -4.99 23.65
N ILE A 24 6.42 -4.00 23.13
CA ILE A 24 6.24 -3.82 21.68
C ILE A 24 7.58 -3.48 21.02
N GLU A 25 8.34 -2.53 21.58
CA GLU A 25 9.65 -2.15 21.04
C GLU A 25 10.64 -3.33 21.06
N ASP A 26 10.64 -4.15 22.13
CA ASP A 26 11.44 -5.37 22.20
C ASP A 26 11.05 -6.39 21.12
N HIS A 27 9.76 -6.51 20.82
CA HIS A 27 9.29 -7.40 19.77
C HIS A 27 9.66 -6.89 18.37
N LEU A 28 9.58 -5.58 18.13
CA LEU A 28 10.04 -4.98 16.88
C LEU A 28 11.55 -5.17 16.68
N ASP A 29 12.34 -4.98 17.74
CA ASP A 29 13.79 -5.23 17.72
C ASP A 29 14.10 -6.72 17.46
N PHE A 30 13.33 -7.63 18.05
CA PHE A 30 13.44 -9.06 17.80
C PHE A 30 13.15 -9.42 16.33
N LEU A 31 12.04 -8.93 15.78
CA LEU A 31 11.63 -9.20 14.39
C LEU A 31 12.66 -8.66 13.39
N PHE A 32 13.09 -7.42 13.56
CA PHE A 32 14.15 -6.84 12.72
C PHE A 32 15.44 -7.66 12.80
N GLY A 33 15.91 -7.95 14.02
CA GLY A 33 17.13 -8.73 14.20
C GLY A 33 17.03 -10.14 13.61
N TYR A 34 15.84 -10.76 13.64
CA TYR A 34 15.60 -12.04 12.99
C TYR A 34 15.81 -11.96 11.47
N TYR A 35 15.13 -11.05 10.78
CA TYR A 35 15.27 -10.89 9.32
C TYR A 35 16.68 -10.47 8.91
N GLN A 36 17.29 -9.54 9.65
CA GLN A 36 18.67 -9.13 9.42
C GLN A 36 19.64 -10.32 9.44
N ARG A 37 19.47 -11.24 10.40
CA ARG A 37 20.29 -12.46 10.49
C ARG A 37 19.95 -13.50 9.41
N GLN A 38 18.70 -13.55 8.94
CA GLN A 38 18.30 -14.48 7.88
C GLN A 38 19.06 -14.24 6.57
N VAL A 39 19.39 -12.98 6.24
CA VAL A 39 20.16 -12.65 5.02
C VAL A 39 21.46 -13.43 4.97
N GLU A 40 22.27 -13.38 6.04
CA GLU A 40 23.54 -14.13 6.11
C GLU A 40 23.29 -15.64 6.21
N GLN A 41 22.38 -16.08 7.09
CA GLN A 41 22.14 -17.51 7.34
C GLN A 41 21.58 -18.26 6.13
N ARG A 42 20.86 -17.57 5.25
CA ARG A 42 20.19 -18.15 4.07
C ARG A 42 20.86 -17.75 2.77
N HIS A 43 21.93 -16.96 2.85
CA HIS A 43 22.65 -16.42 1.71
C HIS A 43 21.69 -15.75 0.71
N TRP A 44 20.84 -14.85 1.19
CA TRP A 44 20.02 -13.97 0.34
C TRP A 44 20.90 -12.89 -0.28
N TYR A 45 21.89 -13.35 -1.03
CA TYR A 45 22.87 -12.59 -1.78
C TYR A 45 22.77 -13.03 -3.23
N GLY A 46 23.08 -12.12 -4.14
CA GLY A 46 23.03 -12.41 -5.56
C GLY A 46 22.97 -11.11 -6.32
N PHE A 47 23.31 -11.17 -7.61
CA PHE A 47 23.25 -9.99 -8.46
C PHE A 47 21.84 -9.42 -8.57
N TRP A 48 20.83 -10.30 -8.60
CA TRP A 48 19.42 -9.93 -8.69
C TRP A 48 18.64 -10.10 -7.39
N ASP A 49 19.22 -10.77 -6.38
CA ASP A 49 18.46 -11.24 -5.22
C ASP A 49 18.73 -10.39 -3.95
N TYR A 50 19.89 -9.74 -3.87
CA TYR A 50 20.28 -9.03 -2.64
C TYR A 50 19.42 -7.79 -2.39
N GLY A 51 18.70 -7.83 -1.28
CA GLY A 51 17.85 -6.74 -0.80
C GLY A 51 16.45 -7.22 -0.44
N ASP A 52 15.98 -8.30 -1.08
CA ASP A 52 14.70 -8.93 -0.75
C ASP A 52 14.81 -9.92 0.42
N ILE A 53 13.63 -10.36 0.88
CA ILE A 53 13.44 -11.41 1.87
C ILE A 53 12.53 -12.50 1.29
N MET A 54 12.44 -13.67 1.93
CA MET A 54 11.45 -14.67 1.55
C MET A 54 10.15 -14.54 2.38
N HIS A 55 9.06 -15.03 1.81
CA HIS A 55 7.68 -14.80 2.25
C HIS A 55 7.20 -15.80 3.33
N THR A 56 7.49 -17.09 3.20
CA THR A 56 7.01 -18.08 4.19
C THR A 56 8.01 -19.20 4.47
N PHE A 57 8.08 -19.58 5.74
CA PHE A 57 8.97 -20.62 6.24
C PHE A 57 8.38 -22.02 6.10
N ASP A 58 9.25 -23.00 5.88
CA ASP A 58 8.96 -24.43 5.91
C ASP A 58 9.45 -25.00 7.25
N GLU A 59 8.51 -25.33 8.13
CA GLU A 59 8.82 -25.78 9.49
C GLU A 59 9.36 -27.21 9.52
N ASP A 60 9.09 -28.03 8.50
CA ASP A 60 9.60 -29.40 8.40
C ASP A 60 11.05 -29.40 7.88
N ARG A 61 11.32 -28.61 6.82
CA ARG A 61 12.66 -28.53 6.20
C ARG A 61 13.59 -27.51 6.88
N LEU A 62 13.05 -26.67 7.77
CA LEU A 62 13.77 -25.59 8.46
C LEU A 62 14.50 -24.63 7.50
N VAL A 63 13.84 -24.36 6.37
CA VAL A 63 14.27 -23.40 5.35
C VAL A 63 13.09 -22.52 4.95
N TRP A 64 13.37 -21.37 4.35
CA TRP A 64 12.33 -20.64 3.65
C TRP A 64 11.91 -21.41 2.39
N ARG A 65 10.65 -21.25 1.97
CA ARG A 65 10.06 -22.00 0.85
C ARG A 65 10.51 -21.46 -0.51
N TYR A 66 11.82 -21.42 -0.71
CA TYR A 66 12.49 -20.89 -1.92
C TYR A 66 12.04 -21.57 -3.22
N ASP A 67 11.49 -22.78 -3.13
CA ASP A 67 11.10 -23.64 -4.24
C ASP A 67 9.57 -23.82 -4.40
N VAL A 68 8.74 -23.12 -3.61
CA VAL A 68 7.28 -23.35 -3.60
C VAL A 68 6.50 -22.11 -3.98
N GLY A 69 6.31 -21.90 -5.29
CA GLY A 69 5.37 -20.90 -5.82
C GLY A 69 5.50 -19.52 -5.18
N GLY A 70 4.40 -18.98 -4.67
CA GLY A 70 4.35 -17.68 -3.99
C GLY A 70 4.82 -17.71 -2.52
N TYR A 71 5.65 -18.65 -2.09
CA TYR A 71 6.20 -18.65 -0.73
C TYR A 71 7.70 -18.32 -0.68
N ALA A 72 8.32 -18.12 -1.85
CA ALA A 72 9.73 -17.80 -2.01
C ALA A 72 9.97 -16.29 -1.83
N TRP A 73 10.53 -15.57 -2.81
CA TRP A 73 10.79 -14.13 -2.72
C TRP A 73 9.53 -13.33 -2.44
N ASP A 74 9.62 -12.37 -1.52
CA ASP A 74 8.49 -11.66 -0.93
C ASP A 74 8.00 -10.50 -1.77
N ASN A 75 8.87 -9.86 -2.56
CA ASN A 75 8.50 -8.81 -3.50
C ASN A 75 7.52 -7.77 -2.90
N SER A 76 7.82 -7.27 -1.70
CA SER A 76 7.02 -6.28 -0.98
C SER A 76 5.58 -6.70 -0.60
N GLU A 77 5.25 -7.98 -0.53
CA GLU A 77 3.90 -8.42 -0.18
C GLU A 77 3.55 -8.03 1.27
N LEU A 78 2.43 -7.33 1.47
CA LEU A 78 2.01 -6.74 2.76
C LEU A 78 2.97 -5.69 3.34
N SER A 79 3.73 -4.99 2.49
CA SER A 79 4.48 -3.77 2.81
C SER A 79 5.62 -3.89 3.86
N PRO A 80 6.54 -4.86 3.78
CA PRO A 80 7.75 -4.84 4.61
C PRO A 80 8.57 -3.56 4.43
N ASP A 81 8.56 -2.96 3.23
CA ASP A 81 9.20 -1.68 2.92
C ASP A 81 8.72 -0.56 3.88
N LEU A 82 7.41 -0.44 4.10
CA LEU A 82 6.84 0.57 5.00
C LEU A 82 7.20 0.27 6.46
N TRP A 83 7.16 -0.99 6.87
CA TRP A 83 7.58 -1.37 8.22
C TRP A 83 9.01 -0.94 8.50
N LEU A 84 9.95 -1.25 7.60
CA LEU A 84 11.36 -0.92 7.76
C LEU A 84 11.61 0.59 7.73
N TRP A 85 11.00 1.30 6.79
CA TRP A 85 11.15 2.76 6.71
C TRP A 85 10.55 3.47 7.93
N TYR A 86 9.38 3.07 8.40
CA TYR A 86 8.84 3.62 9.65
C TYR A 86 9.70 3.22 10.85
N ALA A 87 10.21 1.98 10.94
CA ALA A 87 11.14 1.58 12.00
C ALA A 87 12.40 2.46 12.02
N PHE A 88 12.96 2.81 10.86
CA PHE A 88 14.05 3.77 10.76
C PHE A 88 13.62 5.17 11.25
N LEU A 89 12.50 5.71 10.75
CA LEU A 89 12.03 7.05 11.12
C LEU A 89 11.76 7.19 12.63
N ARG A 90 11.32 6.13 13.30
CA ARG A 90 11.08 6.10 14.76
C ARG A 90 12.38 6.06 15.58
N SER A 91 13.39 5.35 15.10
CA SER A 91 14.56 4.96 15.90
C SER A 91 15.86 5.68 15.52
N GLY A 92 16.00 6.16 14.28
CA GLY A 92 17.24 6.72 13.74
C GLY A 92 18.38 5.70 13.57
N ARG A 93 18.07 4.40 13.66
CA ARG A 93 19.08 3.32 13.66
C ARG A 93 19.69 3.09 12.28
N ALA A 94 21.03 3.11 12.20
CA ALA A 94 21.76 2.97 10.95
C ALA A 94 21.67 1.57 10.33
N ASP A 95 21.56 0.51 11.13
CA ASP A 95 21.40 -0.86 10.66
C ASP A 95 20.04 -1.08 9.99
N ILE A 96 18.96 -0.51 10.55
CA ILE A 96 17.64 -0.51 9.92
C ILE A 96 17.67 0.29 8.61
N PHE A 97 18.33 1.45 8.59
CA PHE A 97 18.47 2.24 7.35
C PHE A 97 19.08 1.42 6.23
N ARG A 98 20.21 0.74 6.49
CA ARG A 98 20.92 -0.04 5.46
C ARG A 98 20.10 -1.23 4.97
N PHE A 99 19.34 -1.86 5.86
CA PHE A 99 18.44 -2.95 5.47
C PHE A 99 17.28 -2.45 4.61
N ALA A 100 16.63 -1.34 5.00
CA ALA A 100 15.56 -0.71 4.24
C ALA A 100 16.03 -0.17 2.88
N GLU A 101 17.25 0.39 2.83
CA GLU A 101 17.91 0.84 1.61
C GLU A 101 18.13 -0.32 0.65
N ALA A 102 18.68 -1.45 1.12
CA ALA A 102 18.88 -2.64 0.28
C ALA A 102 17.54 -3.15 -0.29
N MET A 103 16.50 -3.24 0.55
CA MET A 103 15.16 -3.63 0.09
C MET A 103 14.62 -2.65 -0.95
N THR A 104 14.73 -1.34 -0.71
CA THR A 104 14.28 -0.32 -1.67
C THR A 104 14.97 -0.42 -3.02
N ARG A 105 16.29 -0.68 -3.01
CA ARG A 105 17.10 -0.85 -4.22
C ARG A 105 16.78 -2.15 -4.96
N HIS A 106 16.31 -3.18 -4.26
CA HIS A 106 15.85 -4.41 -4.88
C HIS A 106 14.43 -4.26 -5.43
N THR A 107 13.47 -4.00 -4.54
CA THR A 107 12.03 -4.10 -4.84
C THR A 107 11.57 -3.00 -5.80
N GLY A 108 12.26 -1.86 -5.83
CA GLY A 108 12.00 -0.80 -6.79
C GLY A 108 12.57 -1.04 -8.20
N GLU A 109 13.49 -1.98 -8.35
CA GLU A 109 14.25 -2.22 -9.60
C GLU A 109 13.98 -3.61 -10.19
N VAL A 110 14.19 -4.67 -9.41
CA VAL A 110 14.12 -6.06 -9.90
C VAL A 110 12.67 -6.55 -9.99
N ASP A 111 11.85 -6.15 -9.02
CA ASP A 111 10.46 -6.63 -8.91
C ASP A 111 9.47 -5.81 -9.76
N VAL A 112 9.95 -4.78 -10.46
CA VAL A 112 9.14 -3.82 -11.23
C VAL A 112 9.55 -3.81 -12.71
N TYR A 113 8.57 -3.64 -13.58
CA TYR A 113 8.81 -3.41 -14.99
C TYR A 113 9.00 -1.92 -15.27
N HIS A 114 10.14 -1.56 -15.84
CA HIS A 114 10.46 -0.18 -16.24
C HIS A 114 10.20 0.10 -17.72
N LEU A 115 9.97 -0.95 -18.52
CA LEU A 115 9.78 -0.86 -19.98
C LEU A 115 8.74 -1.88 -20.47
N GLY A 116 8.28 -1.67 -21.70
CA GLY A 116 7.33 -2.56 -22.37
C GLY A 116 5.89 -2.37 -21.89
N LYS A 117 5.00 -3.30 -22.29
CA LYS A 117 3.56 -3.16 -22.05
C LYS A 117 3.15 -3.14 -20.57
N TRP A 118 3.97 -3.69 -19.68
CA TRP A 118 3.68 -3.72 -18.24
C TRP A 118 4.50 -2.70 -17.45
N ALA A 119 5.15 -1.74 -18.11
CA ALA A 119 5.89 -0.67 -17.44
C ALA A 119 5.01 0.02 -16.38
N GLY A 120 5.53 0.13 -15.16
CA GLY A 120 4.82 0.66 -14.00
C GLY A 120 4.07 -0.39 -13.16
N LEU A 121 4.09 -1.67 -13.54
CA LEU A 121 3.61 -2.78 -12.69
C LEU A 121 4.77 -3.52 -12.04
N GLY A 122 4.56 -4.02 -10.82
CA GLY A 122 5.45 -4.99 -10.20
C GLY A 122 4.87 -6.40 -10.21
N THR A 123 5.72 -7.38 -9.91
CA THR A 123 5.35 -8.80 -9.89
C THR A 123 5.12 -9.28 -8.47
N ARG A 124 3.98 -9.94 -8.24
CA ARG A 124 3.67 -10.64 -6.99
C ARG A 124 4.77 -11.65 -6.61
N HIS A 125 5.01 -11.80 -5.31
CA HIS A 125 5.89 -12.78 -4.67
C HIS A 125 5.89 -14.18 -5.32
N GLY A 126 7.09 -14.77 -5.47
CA GLY A 126 7.30 -15.97 -6.28
C GLY A 126 8.72 -16.56 -6.21
N VAL A 127 8.91 -17.76 -6.77
CA VAL A 127 10.23 -18.43 -6.86
C VAL A 127 11.27 -17.58 -7.61
N GLN A 128 10.81 -16.86 -8.63
CA GLN A 128 11.61 -15.83 -9.29
C GLN A 128 10.89 -14.49 -9.09
N HIS A 129 11.66 -13.42 -8.94
CA HIS A 129 11.17 -12.04 -8.80
C HIS A 129 10.19 -11.61 -9.89
N TRP A 130 10.16 -12.28 -11.05
CA TRP A 130 9.26 -11.98 -12.17
C TRP A 130 8.35 -13.15 -12.62
N ALA A 131 8.28 -14.25 -11.84
CA ALA A 131 7.56 -15.47 -12.26
C ALA A 131 6.03 -15.37 -12.17
N ASP A 132 5.48 -14.76 -11.11
CA ASP A 132 4.03 -14.77 -10.88
C ASP A 132 3.28 -13.97 -11.95
N SER A 133 2.10 -14.43 -12.35
CA SER A 133 1.29 -13.80 -13.40
C SER A 133 0.49 -12.57 -12.94
N ALA A 134 0.42 -12.31 -11.65
CA ALA A 134 -0.19 -11.12 -11.06
C ALA A 134 0.81 -9.96 -11.14
N LYS A 135 0.70 -9.18 -12.22
CA LYS A 135 1.42 -7.92 -12.39
C LYS A 135 0.50 -6.81 -11.91
N GLN A 136 0.87 -6.09 -10.84
CA GLN A 136 -0.04 -5.20 -10.10
C GLN A 136 0.67 -3.95 -9.59
N GLN A 137 -0.12 -2.88 -9.41
CA GLN A 137 0.33 -1.60 -8.85
C GLN A 137 0.84 -1.72 -7.42
N ARG A 138 0.28 -2.66 -6.66
CA ARG A 138 0.58 -2.82 -5.22
C ARG A 138 2.02 -3.23 -4.92
N ILE A 139 2.78 -3.74 -5.90
CA ILE A 139 4.22 -4.02 -5.75
C ILE A 139 5.06 -2.81 -6.17
N SER A 140 4.73 -2.21 -7.33
CA SER A 140 5.46 -1.06 -7.88
C SER A 140 5.19 0.26 -7.14
N THR A 141 4.19 0.30 -6.26
CA THR A 141 3.70 1.49 -5.58
C THR A 141 4.81 2.45 -5.13
N ALA A 142 4.62 3.73 -5.44
CA ALA A 142 5.54 4.81 -5.08
C ALA A 142 5.73 4.93 -3.56
N VAL A 143 4.72 4.51 -2.77
CA VAL A 143 4.72 4.66 -1.31
C VAL A 143 5.92 4.01 -0.63
N TYR A 144 6.44 2.92 -1.20
CA TYR A 144 7.60 2.18 -0.66
C TYR A 144 8.94 2.90 -0.88
N ARG A 145 9.01 3.84 -1.82
CA ARG A 145 10.25 4.54 -2.20
C ARG A 145 10.27 6.01 -1.78
N ARG A 146 9.12 6.59 -1.44
CA ARG A 146 8.97 7.99 -0.98
C ARG A 146 9.89 8.32 0.18
N ILE A 147 9.93 7.49 1.22
CA ILE A 147 10.72 7.77 2.43
C ILE A 147 12.22 7.78 2.09
N TYR A 148 12.72 6.79 1.34
CA TYR A 148 14.11 6.77 0.88
C TYR A 148 14.46 8.01 0.04
N TYR A 149 13.64 8.31 -0.96
CA TYR A 149 13.86 9.44 -1.86
C TYR A 149 13.93 10.78 -1.11
N TYR A 150 12.97 11.08 -0.23
CA TYR A 150 12.98 12.36 0.49
C TYR A 150 14.08 12.48 1.53
N LEU A 151 14.61 11.37 2.04
CA LEU A 151 15.75 11.38 2.96
C LEU A 151 17.09 11.55 2.24
N THR A 152 17.20 11.10 1.00
CA THR A 152 18.50 10.98 0.30
C THR A 152 18.65 11.90 -0.89
N GLY A 153 17.54 12.31 -1.52
CA GLY A 153 17.56 13.01 -2.79
C GLY A 153 17.99 12.15 -3.98
N ASP A 154 18.03 10.82 -3.83
CA ASP A 154 18.57 9.90 -4.84
C ASP A 154 17.85 10.02 -6.19
N GLU A 155 18.58 10.47 -7.21
CA GLU A 155 18.03 10.75 -8.52
C GLU A 155 17.51 9.50 -9.22
N ARG A 156 18.17 8.33 -9.02
CA ARG A 156 17.68 7.07 -9.61
C ARG A 156 16.30 6.71 -9.06
N THR A 157 16.11 6.79 -7.75
CA THR A 157 14.78 6.59 -7.14
C THR A 157 13.80 7.65 -7.63
N GLY A 158 14.27 8.87 -7.86
CA GLY A 158 13.50 9.93 -8.51
C GLY A 158 12.99 9.56 -9.90
N ASP A 159 13.83 8.94 -10.74
CA ASP A 159 13.43 8.44 -12.06
C ASP A 159 12.35 7.35 -11.92
N LEU A 160 12.56 6.38 -11.03
CA LEU A 160 11.61 5.31 -10.76
C LEU A 160 10.23 5.85 -10.33
N LEU A 161 10.22 6.86 -9.46
CA LEU A 161 8.98 7.51 -9.01
C LEU A 161 8.27 8.22 -10.16
N SER A 162 9.01 8.83 -11.10
CA SER A 162 8.44 9.50 -12.26
C SER A 162 7.90 8.53 -13.32
N GLU A 163 8.46 7.32 -13.42
CA GLU A 163 7.94 6.26 -14.30
C GLU A 163 6.52 5.82 -13.91
N LEU A 164 6.16 5.89 -12.63
CA LEU A 164 4.88 5.41 -12.11
C LEU A 164 3.69 6.36 -12.36
N VAL A 165 3.92 7.60 -12.80
CA VAL A 165 2.86 8.62 -12.93
C VAL A 165 1.77 8.22 -13.94
N ASP A 166 2.17 7.49 -14.98
CA ASP A 166 1.28 7.00 -16.04
C ASP A 166 0.93 5.51 -15.88
N SER A 167 1.16 4.93 -14.71
CA SER A 167 0.94 3.49 -14.50
C SER A 167 -0.56 3.12 -14.57
N ASP A 168 -1.48 4.08 -14.49
CA ASP A 168 -2.91 3.86 -14.77
C ASP A 168 -3.19 3.36 -16.18
N ARG A 169 -2.32 3.68 -17.16
CA ARG A 169 -2.43 3.19 -18.53
C ARG A 169 -2.26 1.68 -18.64
N THR A 170 -1.68 1.00 -17.65
CA THR A 170 -1.49 -0.45 -17.69
C THR A 170 -2.81 -1.22 -17.67
N PHE A 171 -3.88 -0.60 -17.17
CA PHE A 171 -5.23 -1.18 -17.16
C PHE A 171 -5.84 -1.29 -18.57
N LEU A 172 -5.29 -0.60 -19.58
CA LEU A 172 -5.64 -0.81 -21.00
C LEU A 172 -5.16 -2.17 -21.53
N VAL A 173 -4.10 -2.71 -20.94
CA VAL A 173 -3.43 -3.91 -21.46
C VAL A 173 -3.53 -5.12 -20.53
N LEU A 174 -3.81 -4.89 -19.24
CA LEU A 174 -3.89 -5.96 -18.26
C LEU A 174 -4.95 -5.66 -17.20
N ASP A 175 -5.98 -6.49 -17.16
CA ASP A 175 -6.90 -6.56 -16.04
C ASP A 175 -6.28 -7.43 -14.90
N PRO A 176 -6.04 -6.86 -13.71
CA PRO A 176 -5.43 -7.60 -12.60
C PRO A 176 -6.33 -8.72 -12.06
N ILE A 177 -7.66 -8.63 -12.28
CA ILE A 177 -8.63 -9.62 -11.80
C ILE A 177 -9.15 -10.55 -12.91
N ARG A 178 -8.56 -10.52 -14.11
CA ARG A 178 -9.03 -11.28 -15.31
C ARG A 178 -9.29 -12.78 -15.11
N LYS A 179 -8.67 -13.39 -14.10
CA LYS A 179 -8.81 -14.84 -13.80
C LYS A 179 -9.93 -15.14 -12.80
N ILE A 180 -10.40 -14.14 -12.07
CA ILE A 180 -11.44 -14.26 -11.04
C ILE A 180 -12.66 -13.40 -11.35
N ARG A 181 -12.62 -12.61 -12.43
CA ARG A 181 -13.74 -11.85 -12.95
C ARG A 181 -14.81 -12.81 -13.46
N THR A 182 -16.05 -12.57 -13.08
CA THR A 182 -17.21 -13.37 -13.52
C THR A 182 -17.87 -12.81 -14.78
N GLU A 183 -17.82 -11.50 -14.98
CA GLU A 183 -18.44 -10.82 -16.12
C GLU A 183 -17.45 -10.56 -17.27
N PRO A 184 -17.91 -10.55 -18.54
CA PRO A 184 -17.08 -10.11 -19.65
C PRO A 184 -16.57 -8.69 -19.44
N TYR A 185 -15.29 -8.46 -19.72
CA TYR A 185 -14.68 -7.13 -19.62
C TYR A 185 -13.67 -6.94 -20.74
N THR A 186 -13.83 -5.84 -21.46
CA THR A 186 -12.85 -5.34 -22.43
C THR A 186 -12.40 -3.97 -21.94
N PRO A 187 -11.09 -3.72 -21.80
CA PRO A 187 -10.61 -2.41 -21.39
C PRO A 187 -11.13 -1.29 -22.30
N ASP A 188 -11.74 -0.28 -21.71
CA ASP A 188 -12.19 0.95 -22.34
C ASP A 188 -11.46 2.12 -21.64
N PRO A 189 -10.74 3.00 -22.35
CA PRO A 189 -10.04 4.14 -21.75
C PRO A 189 -10.95 5.07 -20.91
N HIS A 190 -12.26 5.07 -21.16
CA HIS A 190 -13.23 5.89 -20.43
C HIS A 190 -14.00 5.11 -19.33
N ALA A 191 -13.68 3.83 -19.14
CA ALA A 191 -14.37 2.96 -18.19
C ALA A 191 -13.49 1.80 -17.69
N LEU A 192 -12.26 2.10 -17.25
CA LEU A 192 -11.33 1.10 -16.73
C LEU A 192 -11.74 0.59 -15.35
N SER A 193 -11.87 -0.73 -15.19
CA SER A 193 -12.13 -1.37 -13.91
C SER A 193 -10.87 -1.27 -13.01
N ILE A 194 -10.92 -0.41 -11.99
CA ILE A 194 -9.83 -0.19 -11.03
C ILE A 194 -10.33 -0.47 -9.61
N GLY A 195 -9.57 -1.28 -8.85
CA GLY A 195 -9.84 -1.54 -7.44
C GLY A 195 -9.53 -0.31 -6.57
N LEU A 196 -10.41 0.02 -5.63
CA LEU A 196 -10.24 1.18 -4.73
C LEU A 196 -9.27 0.93 -3.57
N GLY A 197 -8.66 -0.26 -3.52
CA GLY A 197 -7.64 -0.65 -2.55
C GLY A 197 -6.27 -0.76 -3.20
N THR A 198 -5.88 -1.98 -3.55
CA THR A 198 -4.54 -2.33 -4.05
C THR A 198 -4.11 -1.56 -5.29
N ASP A 199 -5.05 -1.19 -6.15
CA ASP A 199 -4.75 -0.49 -7.39
C ASP A 199 -4.73 1.03 -7.18
N TRP A 200 -5.85 1.61 -6.74
CA TRP A 200 -5.97 3.06 -6.55
C TRP A 200 -4.95 3.62 -5.56
N SER A 201 -4.62 2.91 -4.48
CA SER A 201 -3.60 3.39 -3.52
C SER A 201 -2.22 3.54 -4.16
N GLY A 202 -1.83 2.63 -5.05
CA GLY A 202 -0.58 2.74 -5.81
C GLY A 202 -0.60 3.92 -6.77
N LEU A 203 -1.70 4.11 -7.50
CA LEU A 203 -1.89 5.25 -8.41
C LEU A 203 -1.88 6.59 -7.66
N ALA A 204 -2.64 6.68 -6.57
CA ALA A 204 -2.72 7.86 -5.72
C ALA A 204 -1.36 8.22 -5.14
N ALA A 205 -0.57 7.23 -4.71
CA ALA A 205 0.78 7.44 -4.20
C ALA A 205 1.72 7.99 -5.28
N ALA A 206 1.64 7.49 -6.52
CA ALA A 206 2.42 8.00 -7.64
C ALA A 206 2.04 9.47 -7.96
N TRP A 207 0.74 9.76 -8.04
CA TRP A 207 0.27 11.12 -8.34
C TRP A 207 0.59 12.12 -7.23
N LEU A 208 0.44 11.74 -5.96
CA LEU A 208 0.83 12.57 -4.83
C LEU A 208 2.33 12.87 -4.88
N THR A 209 3.16 11.86 -5.17
CA THR A 209 4.62 12.02 -5.25
C THR A 209 5.04 12.98 -6.34
N GLU A 210 4.48 12.86 -7.55
CA GLU A 210 4.77 13.77 -8.66
C GLU A 210 4.32 15.21 -8.36
N TRP A 211 3.16 15.36 -7.72
CA TRP A 211 2.65 16.67 -7.33
C TRP A 211 3.55 17.36 -6.29
N GLU A 212 3.96 16.65 -5.24
CA GLU A 212 4.87 17.17 -4.21
C GLU A 212 6.23 17.56 -4.79
N ARG A 213 6.78 16.73 -5.69
CA ARG A 213 8.06 16.98 -6.37
C ARG A 213 7.99 18.13 -7.38
N ARG A 214 6.79 18.60 -7.72
CA ARG A 214 6.55 19.57 -8.81
C ARG A 214 7.20 19.11 -10.11
N GLY A 215 7.10 17.81 -10.38
CA GLY A 215 7.65 17.20 -11.59
C GLY A 215 6.92 17.67 -12.86
N PRO A 216 7.40 17.26 -14.05
CA PRO A 216 6.83 17.68 -15.34
C PRO A 216 5.33 17.39 -15.51
N LYS A 217 4.78 16.41 -14.76
CA LYS A 217 3.37 16.02 -14.82
C LYS A 217 2.58 16.41 -13.57
N ALA A 218 3.11 17.29 -12.73
CA ALA A 218 2.50 17.65 -11.44
C ALA A 218 1.04 18.12 -11.54
N ASP A 219 0.70 18.95 -12.52
CA ASP A 219 -0.67 19.45 -12.69
C ASP A 219 -1.66 18.34 -13.08
N LEU A 220 -1.24 17.44 -13.98
CA LEU A 220 -2.02 16.28 -14.38
C LEU A 220 -2.20 15.30 -13.22
N ALA A 221 -1.11 14.99 -12.52
CA ALA A 221 -1.10 14.12 -11.35
C ALA A 221 -2.04 14.64 -10.26
N ARG A 222 -1.94 15.94 -9.94
CA ARG A 222 -2.85 16.60 -8.99
C ARG A 222 -4.31 16.52 -9.44
N SER A 223 -4.59 16.77 -10.71
CA SER A 223 -5.96 16.68 -11.26
C SER A 223 -6.54 15.27 -11.12
N LYS A 224 -5.78 14.23 -11.45
CA LYS A 224 -6.22 12.82 -11.30
C LYS A 224 -6.42 12.43 -9.83
N LEU A 225 -5.51 12.83 -8.95
CA LEU A 225 -5.64 12.57 -7.53
C LEU A 225 -6.92 13.19 -6.96
N ILE A 226 -7.14 14.49 -7.20
CA ILE A 226 -8.33 15.20 -6.70
C ILE A 226 -9.61 14.64 -7.34
N GLY A 227 -9.62 14.41 -8.66
CA GLY A 227 -10.78 13.87 -9.36
C GLY A 227 -11.20 12.49 -8.86
N THR A 228 -10.25 11.60 -8.56
CA THR A 228 -10.54 10.30 -7.96
C THR A 228 -10.99 10.42 -6.51
N MET A 229 -10.39 11.30 -5.70
CA MET A 229 -10.86 11.56 -4.33
C MET A 229 -12.32 12.05 -4.29
N GLU A 230 -12.66 13.03 -5.14
CA GLU A 230 -14.03 13.56 -5.24
C GLU A 230 -15.03 12.48 -5.63
N THR A 231 -14.69 11.64 -6.61
CA THR A 231 -15.60 10.61 -7.12
C THR A 231 -15.71 9.40 -6.19
N ILE A 232 -14.66 9.02 -5.46
CA ILE A 232 -14.74 8.04 -4.37
C ILE A 232 -15.63 8.57 -3.25
N ALA A 233 -15.45 9.83 -2.84
CA ALA A 233 -16.27 10.46 -1.81
C ALA A 233 -17.76 10.53 -2.18
N ALA A 234 -18.07 10.62 -3.48
CA ALA A 234 -19.43 10.64 -4.00
C ALA A 234 -20.08 9.24 -4.08
N MET A 235 -19.31 8.15 -3.97
CA MET A 235 -19.88 6.80 -3.98
C MET A 235 -20.71 6.56 -2.70
N PRO A 236 -21.91 5.94 -2.77
CA PRO A 236 -22.76 5.73 -1.61
C PRO A 236 -22.11 4.99 -0.43
N ASN A 237 -21.12 4.14 -0.71
CA ASN A 237 -20.35 3.37 0.27
C ASN A 237 -18.84 3.69 0.20
N GLY A 238 -18.43 4.79 -0.45
CA GLY A 238 -17.02 5.18 -0.53
C GLY A 238 -16.08 4.02 -0.93
N PHE A 239 -15.02 3.82 -0.14
CA PHE A 239 -14.07 2.72 -0.32
C PHE A 239 -14.67 1.31 -0.18
N VAL A 240 -15.77 1.15 0.56
CA VAL A 240 -16.47 -0.15 0.73
C VAL A 240 -17.07 -0.63 -0.61
N THR A 241 -17.23 0.27 -1.57
CA THR A 241 -17.62 -0.04 -2.96
C THR A 241 -16.64 -1.01 -3.65
N GLY A 242 -15.36 -0.99 -3.26
CA GLY A 242 -14.33 -1.94 -3.68
C GLY A 242 -13.68 -1.69 -5.04
N SER A 243 -14.44 -1.23 -6.04
CA SER A 243 -13.93 -0.91 -7.37
C SER A 243 -14.82 0.11 -8.09
N GLY A 244 -14.28 0.81 -9.08
CA GLY A 244 -15.03 1.72 -9.95
C GLY A 244 -14.60 1.61 -11.42
N LEU A 245 -15.37 2.25 -12.30
CA LEU A 245 -15.02 2.45 -13.70
C LEU A 245 -14.35 3.81 -13.84
N TYR A 246 -13.07 3.82 -14.17
CA TYR A 246 -12.19 4.99 -14.21
C TYR A 246 -11.99 5.48 -15.64
N ASP A 247 -12.12 6.79 -15.84
CA ASP A 247 -11.83 7.47 -17.09
C ASP A 247 -10.41 8.05 -17.05
N LEU A 248 -9.55 7.61 -17.99
CA LEU A 248 -8.12 7.98 -18.07
C LEU A 248 -7.90 9.47 -18.33
N ASP A 249 -8.78 10.11 -19.09
CA ASP A 249 -8.60 11.47 -19.57
C ASP A 249 -9.01 12.47 -18.50
N THR A 250 -10.07 12.16 -17.76
CA THR A 250 -10.63 13.03 -16.73
C THR A 250 -10.09 12.73 -15.33
N GLY A 251 -9.55 11.53 -15.11
CA GLY A 251 -9.07 11.13 -13.79
C GLY A 251 -10.20 10.92 -12.78
N ARG A 252 -11.34 10.38 -13.23
CA ARG A 252 -12.57 10.30 -12.43
C ARG A 252 -13.21 8.92 -12.54
N PHE A 253 -13.87 8.50 -11.47
CA PHE A 253 -14.73 7.32 -11.51
C PHE A 253 -16.15 7.68 -11.96
N ALA A 254 -16.77 6.80 -12.72
CA ALA A 254 -18.18 6.90 -13.08
C ALA A 254 -19.08 6.85 -11.82
N PRO A 255 -20.22 7.57 -11.80
CA PRO A 255 -21.15 7.54 -10.68
C PRO A 255 -21.66 6.13 -10.38
N VAL A 256 -21.79 5.82 -9.08
CA VAL A 256 -22.37 4.55 -8.60
C VAL A 256 -23.73 4.85 -7.97
N ALA A 257 -24.79 4.26 -8.52
CA ALA A 257 -26.18 4.60 -8.13
C ALA A 257 -26.64 4.00 -6.80
N GLY A 258 -25.96 2.97 -6.27
CA GLY A 258 -26.41 2.23 -5.10
C GLY A 258 -25.28 1.79 -4.17
N LYS A 259 -25.66 1.44 -2.93
CA LYS A 259 -24.73 0.87 -1.95
C LYS A 259 -24.21 -0.48 -2.45
N THR A 260 -22.89 -0.58 -2.56
CA THR A 260 -22.18 -1.81 -2.95
C THR A 260 -21.20 -2.17 -1.84
N VAL A 261 -21.09 -3.45 -1.51
CA VAL A 261 -20.13 -3.96 -0.53
C VAL A 261 -19.21 -4.96 -1.22
N ASN A 262 -17.97 -4.56 -1.45
CA ASN A 262 -16.93 -5.42 -2.00
C ASN A 262 -15.61 -5.09 -1.30
N VAL A 263 -15.38 -5.73 -0.16
CA VAL A 263 -14.22 -5.46 0.70
C VAL A 263 -13.24 -6.63 0.62
N SER A 264 -11.96 -6.30 0.43
CA SER A 264 -10.86 -7.25 0.46
C SER A 264 -9.95 -6.97 1.66
N HIS A 265 -9.46 -8.02 2.30
CA HIS A 265 -8.43 -7.91 3.33
C HIS A 265 -7.10 -7.37 2.79
N LEU A 266 -6.92 -7.31 1.46
CA LEU A 266 -5.71 -6.75 0.86
C LEU A 266 -5.78 -5.24 0.66
N SER A 267 -6.98 -4.64 0.57
CA SER A 267 -7.16 -3.27 0.09
C SER A 267 -6.28 -2.26 0.84
N ALA A 268 -6.26 -2.34 2.18
CA ALA A 268 -5.55 -1.39 3.02
C ALA A 268 -4.14 -1.83 3.43
N MET A 269 -3.60 -2.91 2.87
CA MET A 269 -2.31 -3.50 3.29
C MET A 269 -1.11 -3.05 2.44
N PHE A 270 -1.33 -2.27 1.38
CA PHE A 270 -0.30 -1.88 0.40
C PHE A 270 -0.13 -0.35 0.28
N GLY A 271 -0.09 0.35 1.42
CA GLY A 271 0.13 1.80 1.46
C GLY A 271 -1.13 2.68 1.42
N GLN A 272 -2.33 2.09 1.41
CA GLN A 272 -3.56 2.88 1.37
C GLN A 272 -3.74 3.75 2.62
N VAL A 273 -3.35 3.26 3.80
CA VAL A 273 -3.47 4.02 5.06
C VAL A 273 -2.58 5.25 5.02
N GLU A 274 -1.36 5.04 4.55
CA GLU A 274 -0.33 6.05 4.39
C GLU A 274 -0.79 7.15 3.43
N VAL A 275 -1.16 6.76 2.20
CA VAL A 275 -1.57 7.75 1.18
C VAL A 275 -2.84 8.48 1.59
N CYS A 276 -3.84 7.80 2.19
CA CYS A 276 -5.05 8.45 2.66
C CYS A 276 -4.77 9.47 3.77
N ALA A 277 -3.91 9.13 4.74
CA ALA A 277 -3.54 10.06 5.81
C ALA A 277 -2.83 11.30 5.25
N GLU A 278 -1.91 11.13 4.29
CA GLU A 278 -1.22 12.23 3.64
C GLU A 278 -2.17 13.15 2.86
N VAL A 279 -3.03 12.59 2.00
CA VAL A 279 -3.92 13.42 1.17
C VAL A 279 -5.01 14.12 1.97
N ILE A 280 -5.47 13.53 3.07
CA ILE A 280 -6.46 14.16 3.98
C ILE A 280 -5.86 15.40 4.66
N ASP A 281 -4.59 15.37 5.03
CA ASP A 281 -3.91 16.53 5.62
C ASP A 281 -3.55 17.60 4.58
N LEU A 282 -3.45 17.24 3.29
CA LEU A 282 -3.04 18.14 2.20
C LEU A 282 -4.21 18.75 1.40
N VAL A 283 -5.37 18.09 1.36
CA VAL A 283 -6.51 18.47 0.52
C VAL A 283 -7.76 18.63 1.38
N ASP A 284 -8.35 19.83 1.36
CA ASP A 284 -9.61 20.11 2.04
C ASP A 284 -10.79 19.48 1.27
N LEU A 285 -11.06 18.20 1.56
CA LEU A 285 -12.18 17.45 1.01
C LEU A 285 -12.84 16.59 2.10
N PRO A 286 -13.66 17.20 2.99
CA PRO A 286 -14.22 16.50 4.16
C PRO A 286 -15.06 15.27 3.81
N ALA A 287 -15.71 15.26 2.64
CA ALA A 287 -16.47 14.10 2.16
C ALA A 287 -15.57 12.88 1.89
N PHE A 288 -14.35 13.09 1.41
CA PHE A 288 -13.38 12.01 1.21
C PHE A 288 -12.86 11.49 2.55
N GLU A 289 -12.54 12.38 3.50
CA GLU A 289 -12.17 11.97 4.85
C GLU A 289 -13.29 11.15 5.51
N ALA A 290 -14.55 11.56 5.38
CA ALA A 290 -15.70 10.82 5.90
C ALA A 290 -15.79 9.40 5.29
N ALA A 291 -15.59 9.27 3.97
CA ALA A 291 -15.57 7.98 3.28
C ALA A 291 -14.41 7.08 3.75
N TRP A 292 -13.23 7.66 4.00
CA TRP A 292 -12.08 6.92 4.55
C TRP A 292 -12.33 6.48 6.01
N LEU A 293 -12.82 7.37 6.86
CA LEU A 293 -13.12 7.07 8.27
C LEU A 293 -14.25 6.05 8.43
N GLN A 294 -15.22 6.02 7.51
CA GLN A 294 -16.20 4.94 7.40
C GLN A 294 -15.51 3.59 7.22
N TYR A 295 -14.63 3.47 6.22
CA TYR A 295 -13.89 2.23 5.97
C TYR A 295 -13.05 1.83 7.18
N CYS A 296 -12.32 2.79 7.77
CA CYS A 296 -11.45 2.55 8.91
C CYS A 296 -12.19 2.00 10.14
N ARG A 297 -13.33 2.60 10.48
CA ARG A 297 -14.15 2.18 11.63
C ARG A 297 -14.82 0.83 11.39
N LEU A 298 -15.31 0.60 10.18
CA LEU A 298 -16.15 -0.56 9.88
C LEU A 298 -15.37 -1.84 9.58
N PHE A 299 -14.10 -1.77 9.15
CA PHE A 299 -13.34 -2.98 8.77
C PHE A 299 -13.27 -3.99 9.93
N ASN A 300 -12.89 -3.54 11.12
CA ASN A 300 -12.89 -4.33 12.35
C ASN A 300 -14.19 -4.20 13.16
N GLY A 301 -15.23 -3.58 12.59
CA GLY A 301 -16.54 -3.45 13.20
C GLY A 301 -17.36 -4.74 13.23
N THR A 302 -18.49 -4.68 13.91
CA THR A 302 -19.42 -5.81 13.97
C THR A 302 -20.20 -5.94 12.66
N ARG A 303 -20.80 -7.11 12.43
CA ARG A 303 -21.64 -7.34 11.25
C ARG A 303 -22.86 -6.44 11.25
N GLU A 304 -23.38 -6.14 12.44
CA GLU A 304 -24.52 -5.26 12.66
C GLU A 304 -24.16 -3.81 12.30
N GLU A 305 -23.00 -3.31 12.77
CA GLU A 305 -22.49 -1.98 12.41
C GLU A 305 -22.33 -1.85 10.88
N GLN A 306 -21.69 -2.84 10.25
CA GLN A 306 -21.47 -2.86 8.80
C GLN A 306 -22.79 -2.89 8.02
N THR A 307 -23.73 -3.75 8.42
CA THR A 307 -25.02 -3.90 7.72
C THR A 307 -25.87 -2.64 7.85
N ALA A 308 -25.93 -2.05 9.06
CA ALA A 308 -26.70 -0.84 9.30
C ALA A 308 -26.22 0.33 8.43
N GLU A 309 -24.90 0.48 8.26
CA GLU A 309 -24.32 1.60 7.54
C GLU A 309 -24.18 1.36 6.03
N CYS A 310 -23.68 0.19 5.63
CA CYS A 310 -23.35 -0.12 4.24
C CYS A 310 -24.42 -0.96 3.51
N GLY A 311 -25.45 -1.43 4.21
CA GLY A 311 -26.52 -2.28 3.67
C GLY A 311 -26.21 -3.77 3.62
N ALA A 312 -24.96 -4.17 3.89
CA ALA A 312 -24.52 -5.56 4.04
C ALA A 312 -23.22 -5.61 4.86
N TYR A 313 -22.94 -6.75 5.48
CA TYR A 313 -21.68 -7.00 6.19
C TYR A 313 -20.56 -7.42 5.23
N PHE A 314 -19.30 -7.28 5.65
CA PHE A 314 -18.13 -7.38 4.76
C PHE A 314 -17.63 -8.81 4.51
N GLY A 315 -18.46 -9.84 4.76
CA GLY A 315 -18.05 -11.23 4.65
C GLY A 315 -17.08 -11.67 5.76
N ASN A 316 -16.22 -12.65 5.43
CA ASN A 316 -15.22 -13.20 6.35
C ASN A 316 -13.83 -12.60 6.03
N LEU A 317 -13.52 -11.46 6.65
CA LEU A 317 -12.23 -10.78 6.50
C LEU A 317 -11.18 -11.36 7.47
N ILE A 318 -9.93 -11.40 6.98
CA ILE A 318 -8.72 -11.76 7.75
C ILE A 318 -7.82 -10.53 7.94
N LEU A 319 -6.61 -10.72 8.49
CA LEU A 319 -5.63 -9.64 8.77
C LEU A 319 -6.14 -8.57 9.75
N ARG A 320 -6.97 -8.94 10.73
CA ARG A 320 -7.52 -8.01 11.72
C ARG A 320 -6.46 -7.21 12.47
N GLN A 321 -5.33 -7.85 12.81
CA GLN A 321 -4.18 -7.18 13.43
C GLN A 321 -3.58 -6.11 12.51
N GLY A 322 -3.32 -6.45 11.24
CA GLY A 322 -2.83 -5.47 10.25
C GLY A 322 -3.81 -4.31 10.04
N HIS A 323 -5.11 -4.55 10.19
CA HIS A 323 -6.15 -3.52 10.09
C HIS A 323 -6.45 -2.79 11.40
N ALA A 324 -5.86 -3.18 12.54
CA ALA A 324 -6.02 -2.45 13.80
C ALA A 324 -5.51 -1.00 13.67
N ARG A 325 -4.54 -0.76 12.78
CA ARG A 325 -4.06 0.59 12.44
C ARG A 325 -5.13 1.49 11.81
N LEU A 326 -6.09 0.92 11.09
CA LEU A 326 -7.25 1.67 10.59
C LEU A 326 -8.14 2.12 11.75
N THR A 327 -8.45 1.19 12.67
CA THR A 327 -9.25 1.49 13.86
C THR A 327 -8.57 2.58 14.69
N ALA A 328 -7.25 2.47 14.91
CA ALA A 328 -6.46 3.45 15.64
C ALA A 328 -6.44 4.83 14.96
N TYR A 329 -6.30 4.87 13.62
CA TYR A 329 -6.39 6.12 12.86
C TYR A 329 -7.77 6.79 13.02
N ALA A 330 -8.85 6.01 12.90
CA ALA A 330 -10.20 6.53 13.11
C ALA A 330 -10.43 6.98 14.56
N ALA A 331 -9.93 6.24 15.54
CA ALA A 331 -10.00 6.61 16.95
C ALA A 331 -9.35 7.98 17.21
N ALA A 332 -8.16 8.22 16.65
CA ALA A 332 -7.46 9.48 16.78
C ALA A 332 -8.18 10.65 16.08
N ARG A 333 -8.61 10.47 14.82
CA ARG A 333 -9.30 11.53 14.05
C ARG A 333 -10.67 11.88 14.62
N LEU A 334 -11.41 10.88 15.12
CA LEU A 334 -12.76 11.07 15.67
C LEU A 334 -12.77 11.32 17.19
N ASN A 335 -11.61 11.26 17.84
CA ASN A 335 -11.47 11.36 19.30
C ASN A 335 -12.40 10.35 20.03
N ARG A 336 -12.29 9.06 19.66
CA ARG A 336 -13.15 7.97 20.15
C ARG A 336 -12.37 6.87 20.88
N ASP A 337 -12.46 6.85 22.20
CA ASP A 337 -11.78 5.87 23.07
C ASP A 337 -12.29 4.43 22.89
N ASP A 338 -13.55 4.27 22.50
CA ASP A 338 -14.14 2.95 22.23
C ASP A 338 -13.52 2.29 20.97
N LEU A 339 -13.11 3.10 20.00
CA LEU A 339 -12.35 2.62 18.84
C LEU A 339 -10.89 2.37 19.22
N ALA A 340 -10.29 3.18 20.10
CA ALA A 340 -8.92 2.94 20.56
C ALA A 340 -8.77 1.65 21.37
N THR A 341 -9.82 1.21 22.06
CA THR A 341 -9.86 -0.01 22.88
C THR A 341 -10.09 -1.28 22.04
N ARG A 342 -10.67 -1.14 20.84
CA ARG A 342 -11.04 -2.23 19.92
C ARG A 342 -9.82 -2.73 19.13
#